data_AF-A0A420Y2Z2-F1
#
_entry.id   AF-A0A420Y2Z2-F1
#
_cell.length_a   1.000
_cell.length_b   1.000
_cell.length_c   1.000
_cell.angle_alpha   90.00
_cell.angle_beta   90.00
_cell.angle_gamma   90.00
#
_symmetry.space_group_name_H-M   'P 1'
#
loop_
_entity.id
_entity.type
_entity.pdbx_description
1 polymer ?
#
loop_
_entity_poly.entity_id
_entity_poly.type
_entity_poly.pdbx_seq_one_letter_code
_entity_poly.pdbx_strand_id
1 'polypeptide(L)'
;MNSTFSIGRLTASLPKVGLPTVIVRHGSKKPRPDPKSIKPKTPPPPFDPTYGEKIYVFQHTRANHVIYSHTKVIKANKALKQIPFNGKKLRPTTIRKDYWRPMALIKFADGAGEVGRSVFHKLREFRKRHELEWEDPEVKQMDKKERGKWLNDQKGNTVADMAAVLGGAGKGNKIWISEEAEEKAKGLRPADESVIEQVKDKVVDTAKKVVVPITEGETAEKKEGAVSAKDGLLHEATVYWVNELDADFAESWPANVTHIEGLDGTIVEAVEDEVARKSTAPEKEQATAEAEATA
;
A
#
# COMPACT_ATOMS: atom_id res chain seq x y z
N MET A 1 -33.80 -80.56 56.42
CA MET A 1 -32.39 -80.16 56.59
C MET A 1 -31.61 -80.80 55.46
N ASN A 2 -31.27 -80.03 54.42
CA ASN A 2 -30.34 -80.47 53.38
C ASN A 2 -29.59 -79.26 52.86
N SER A 3 -28.27 -79.31 53.08
CA SER A 3 -27.26 -78.31 52.74
C SER A 3 -26.93 -78.42 51.26
N THR A 4 -27.02 -77.31 50.52
CA THR A 4 -26.53 -77.20 49.14
C THR A 4 -25.31 -76.28 49.13
N PHE A 5 -24.15 -76.89 48.92
CA PHE A 5 -22.88 -76.20 48.72
C PHE A 5 -22.87 -75.51 47.35
N SER A 6 -22.53 -74.21 47.36
CA SER A 6 -22.24 -73.41 46.16
C SER A 6 -20.78 -73.65 45.75
N ILE A 7 -20.56 -74.21 44.55
CA ILE A 7 -19.24 -74.31 43.93
C ILE A 7 -19.07 -73.11 43.00
N GLY A 8 -18.30 -72.13 43.45
CA GLY A 8 -17.91 -70.96 42.65
C GLY A 8 -17.00 -71.36 41.50
N ARG A 9 -17.38 -70.99 40.28
CA ARG A 9 -16.54 -71.13 39.09
C ARG A 9 -15.63 -69.89 38.98
N LEU A 10 -14.37 -70.06 39.38
CA LEU A 10 -13.30 -69.09 39.13
C LEU A 10 -13.04 -69.00 37.62
N THR A 11 -13.40 -67.87 37.00
CA THR A 11 -12.93 -67.54 35.65
C THR A 11 -11.65 -66.73 35.78
N ALA A 12 -10.52 -67.34 35.40
CA ALA A 12 -9.23 -66.67 35.30
C ALA A 12 -9.29 -65.62 34.17
N SER A 13 -9.16 -64.35 34.51
CA SER A 13 -9.00 -63.24 33.57
C SER A 13 -7.51 -63.12 33.22
N LEU A 14 -7.17 -63.40 31.96
CA LEU A 14 -5.83 -63.12 31.42
C LEU A 14 -5.70 -61.61 31.16
N PRO A 15 -4.65 -60.94 31.63
CA PRO A 15 -4.44 -59.52 31.34
C PRO A 15 -4.07 -59.35 29.86
N LYS A 16 -4.96 -58.71 29.10
CA LYS A 16 -4.63 -58.19 27.76
C LYS A 16 -3.60 -57.05 27.93
N VAL A 17 -2.34 -57.37 27.67
CA VAL A 17 -1.29 -56.38 27.42
C VAL A 17 -1.69 -55.61 26.17
N GLY A 18 -2.28 -54.43 26.37
CA GLY A 18 -2.64 -53.50 25.30
C GLY A 18 -1.39 -52.83 24.75
N LEU A 19 -0.76 -53.45 23.75
CA LEU A 19 0.13 -52.71 22.85
C LEU A 19 -0.75 -51.72 22.05
N PRO A 20 -0.46 -50.41 22.03
CA PRO A 20 -1.18 -49.51 21.15
C PRO A 20 -0.82 -49.85 19.71
N THR A 21 -1.72 -50.51 18.98
CA THR A 21 -1.61 -50.65 17.54
C THR A 21 -1.74 -49.26 16.93
N VAL A 22 -0.60 -48.62 16.62
CA VAL A 22 -0.56 -47.42 15.79
C VAL A 22 -0.94 -47.84 14.39
N ILE A 23 -2.23 -47.77 14.07
CA ILE A 23 -2.73 -47.95 12.72
C ILE A 23 -2.36 -46.67 11.95
N VAL A 24 -1.20 -46.68 11.29
CA VAL A 24 -0.86 -45.67 10.29
C VAL A 24 -1.78 -45.89 9.09
N ARG A 25 -2.95 -45.23 9.11
CA ARG A 25 -3.81 -45.12 7.94
C ARG A 25 -3.04 -44.34 6.88
N HIS A 26 -2.42 -45.05 5.96
CA HIS A 26 -1.93 -44.48 4.72
C HIS A 26 -3.15 -44.09 3.88
N GLY A 27 -3.77 -42.96 4.20
CA GLY A 27 -4.76 -42.36 3.32
C GLY A 27 -4.05 -42.02 2.01
N SER A 28 -4.47 -42.63 0.91
CA SER A 28 -3.98 -42.32 -0.44
C SER A 28 -4.43 -40.92 -0.85
N LYS A 29 -3.82 -39.90 -0.26
CA LYS A 29 -3.91 -38.55 -0.81
C LYS A 29 -3.20 -38.61 -2.15
N LYS A 30 -3.95 -38.43 -3.26
CA LYS A 30 -3.36 -38.25 -4.59
C LYS A 30 -2.20 -37.25 -4.45
N PRO A 31 -1.03 -37.51 -5.05
CA PRO A 31 0.07 -36.55 -5.00
C PRO A 31 -0.46 -35.20 -5.48
N ARG A 32 -0.22 -34.15 -4.68
CA ARG A 32 -0.64 -32.80 -5.04
C ARG A 32 0.02 -32.50 -6.39
N PRO A 33 -0.74 -32.13 -7.44
CA PRO A 33 -0.16 -31.90 -8.75
C PRO A 33 0.94 -30.86 -8.65
N ASP A 34 2.03 -31.08 -9.40
CA ASP A 34 3.20 -30.21 -9.35
C ASP A 34 2.75 -28.76 -9.56
N PRO A 35 3.18 -27.79 -8.73
CA PRO A 35 2.74 -26.39 -8.85
C PRO A 35 2.98 -25.80 -10.25
N LYS A 36 3.96 -26.34 -10.98
CA LYS A 36 4.31 -25.96 -12.35
C LYS A 36 3.37 -26.55 -13.42
N SER A 37 2.62 -27.61 -13.09
CA SER A 37 1.68 -28.29 -14.01
C SER A 37 0.29 -27.64 -14.03
N ILE A 38 -0.03 -26.82 -13.03
CA ILE A 38 -1.30 -26.10 -12.96
C ILE A 38 -1.21 -24.88 -13.88
N LYS A 39 -1.52 -25.08 -15.17
CA LYS A 39 -1.74 -23.95 -16.08
C LYS A 39 -2.96 -23.16 -15.58
N PRO A 40 -2.91 -21.82 -15.51
CA PRO A 40 -4.08 -21.03 -15.19
C PRO A 40 -5.17 -21.32 -16.22
N LYS A 41 -6.42 -21.52 -15.77
CA LYS A 41 -7.55 -21.91 -16.63
C LYS A 41 -7.86 -20.88 -17.72
N THR A 42 -7.45 -19.64 -17.52
CA THR A 42 -7.66 -18.52 -18.45
C THR A 42 -6.36 -17.76 -18.68
N PRO A 43 -6.14 -17.20 -19.89
CA PRO A 43 -5.02 -16.30 -20.11
C PRO A 43 -5.12 -15.09 -19.17
N PRO A 44 -3.99 -14.50 -18.77
CA PRO A 44 -4.01 -13.28 -17.98
C PRO A 44 -4.71 -12.16 -18.77
N PRO A 45 -5.42 -11.23 -18.10
CA PRO A 45 -6.02 -10.09 -18.77
C PRO A 45 -4.92 -9.23 -19.43
N PRO A 46 -5.26 -8.49 -20.50
CA PRO A 46 -4.32 -7.56 -21.12
C PRO A 46 -3.82 -6.54 -20.09
N PHE A 47 -2.57 -6.12 -20.23
CA PHE A 47 -1.98 -5.11 -19.38
C PHE A 47 -2.61 -3.74 -19.69
N ASP A 48 -3.09 -3.06 -18.65
CA ASP A 48 -3.60 -1.68 -18.75
C ASP A 48 -2.43 -0.69 -18.65
N PRO A 49 -2.12 0.09 -19.70
CA PRO A 49 -1.04 1.07 -19.69
C PRO A 49 -1.20 2.16 -18.62
N THR A 50 -2.45 2.50 -18.29
CA THR A 50 -2.84 3.48 -17.27
C THR A 50 -2.45 3.02 -15.85
N TYR A 51 -2.17 1.73 -15.68
CA TYR A 51 -1.87 1.15 -14.38
C TYR A 51 -0.53 1.67 -13.83
N GLY A 52 -0.63 2.41 -12.73
CA GLY A 52 0.51 2.96 -12.00
C GLY A 52 0.63 4.47 -12.09
N GLU A 53 -0.11 5.15 -12.97
CA GLU A 53 -0.11 6.62 -13.07
C GLU A 53 -0.65 7.31 -11.81
N LYS A 54 -1.51 6.61 -11.07
CA LYS A 54 -2.12 7.08 -9.83
C LYS A 54 -1.74 6.17 -8.68
N ILE A 55 -1.30 6.77 -7.57
CA ILE A 55 -1.03 6.09 -6.31
C ILE A 55 -1.88 6.74 -5.23
N TYR A 56 -2.74 5.95 -4.61
CA TYR A 56 -3.58 6.35 -3.50
C TYR A 56 -2.90 5.99 -2.19
N VAL A 57 -2.85 6.96 -1.28
CA VAL A 57 -2.32 6.79 0.08
C VAL A 57 -3.49 6.92 1.05
N PHE A 58 -3.68 5.89 1.88
CA PHE A 58 -4.73 5.84 2.88
C PHE A 58 -4.13 5.81 4.27
N GLN A 59 -4.75 6.54 5.19
CA GLN A 59 -4.36 6.56 6.59
C GLN A 59 -5.47 6.01 7.49
N HIS A 60 -5.06 5.41 8.60
CA HIS A 60 -5.95 5.00 9.67
C HIS A 60 -6.08 6.12 10.71
N THR A 61 -7.25 6.74 10.81
CA THR A 61 -7.54 7.93 11.63
C THR A 61 -7.03 7.91 13.08
N ARG A 62 -7.08 6.75 13.76
CA ARG A 62 -6.65 6.65 15.18
C ARG A 62 -5.24 6.11 15.42
N ALA A 63 -4.75 5.28 14.52
CA ALA A 63 -3.54 4.48 14.74
C ALA A 63 -2.41 4.88 13.79
N ASN A 64 -2.71 5.82 12.88
CA ASN A 64 -1.79 6.38 11.90
C ASN A 64 -1.05 5.34 11.06
N HIS A 65 -1.65 4.16 10.89
CA HIS A 65 -1.21 3.21 9.87
C HIS A 65 -1.41 3.84 8.50
N VAL A 66 -0.42 3.74 7.64
CA VAL A 66 -0.55 4.20 6.25
C VAL A 66 -0.55 2.99 5.31
N ILE A 67 -1.29 3.06 4.21
CA ILE A 67 -1.38 2.01 3.20
C ILE A 67 -1.33 2.63 1.81
N TYR A 68 -0.57 2.00 0.92
CA TYR A 68 -0.48 2.41 -0.48
C TYR A 68 -1.35 1.51 -1.37
N SER A 69 -2.01 2.06 -2.37
CA SER A 69 -2.75 1.30 -3.37
C SER A 69 -2.67 1.97 -4.75
N HIS A 70 -2.69 1.18 -5.82
CA HIS A 70 -2.94 1.70 -7.17
C HIS A 70 -4.43 1.87 -7.47
N THR A 71 -5.28 1.18 -6.71
CA THR A 71 -6.73 1.31 -6.84
C THR A 71 -7.26 2.32 -5.84
N LYS A 72 -8.21 3.11 -6.32
CA LYS A 72 -9.00 4.06 -5.54
C LYS A 72 -9.72 3.44 -4.35
N VAL A 73 -10.17 2.19 -4.50
CA VAL A 73 -10.76 1.41 -3.42
C VAL A 73 -9.71 0.52 -2.78
N ILE A 74 -9.65 0.53 -1.45
CA ILE A 74 -8.72 -0.29 -0.68
C ILE A 74 -9.14 -1.77 -0.78
N LYS A 75 -8.28 -2.60 -1.37
CA LYS A 75 -8.48 -4.06 -1.35
C LYS A 75 -7.96 -4.65 -0.03
N ALA A 76 -8.85 -5.09 0.85
CA ALA A 76 -8.55 -5.59 2.19
C ALA A 76 -7.36 -6.59 2.23
N ASN A 77 -7.35 -7.57 1.33
CA ASN A 77 -6.28 -8.59 1.26
C ASN A 77 -4.90 -8.02 0.93
N LYS A 78 -4.83 -6.97 0.10
CA LYS A 78 -3.55 -6.33 -0.26
C LYS A 78 -3.10 -5.38 0.84
N ALA A 79 -4.05 -4.68 1.44
CA ALA A 79 -3.84 -3.68 2.46
C ALA A 79 -3.38 -4.29 3.80
N LEU A 80 -4.00 -5.38 4.27
CA LEU A 80 -3.59 -6.10 5.49
C LEU A 80 -2.20 -6.74 5.39
N LYS A 81 -1.70 -7.00 4.17
CA LYS A 81 -0.33 -7.50 3.93
C LYS A 81 0.74 -6.43 4.09
N GLN A 82 0.36 -5.15 4.11
CA GLN A 82 1.30 -4.06 4.29
C GLN A 82 1.55 -3.77 5.77
N ILE A 83 0.60 -4.10 6.65
CA ILE A 83 0.72 -3.88 8.09
C ILE A 83 1.42 -5.08 8.74
N PRO A 84 2.64 -4.93 9.29
CA PRO A 84 3.34 -5.98 10.01
C PRO A 84 2.70 -6.24 11.38
N PHE A 85 3.16 -7.29 12.05
CA PHE A 85 2.74 -7.58 13.41
C PHE A 85 3.60 -6.80 14.41
N ASN A 86 3.05 -5.69 14.92
CA ASN A 86 3.72 -4.83 15.92
C ASN A 86 3.25 -5.12 17.37
N GLY A 87 2.43 -6.15 17.58
CA GLY A 87 1.96 -6.58 18.89
C GLY A 87 0.48 -6.98 18.94
N LYS A 88 0.05 -7.52 20.08
CA LYS A 88 -1.32 -8.00 20.28
C LYS A 88 -2.30 -6.83 20.25
N LYS A 89 -3.40 -6.97 19.51
CA LYS A 89 -4.46 -5.96 19.32
C LYS A 89 -4.01 -4.65 18.64
N LEU A 90 -2.80 -4.61 18.08
CA LEU A 90 -2.29 -3.43 17.37
C LEU A 90 -2.47 -3.55 15.86
N ARG A 91 -2.47 -4.77 15.32
CA ARG A 91 -2.79 -5.03 13.91
C ARG A 91 -4.30 -5.27 13.76
N PRO A 92 -5.01 -4.55 12.88
CA PRO A 92 -6.42 -4.80 12.63
C PRO A 92 -6.62 -6.18 11.98
N THR A 93 -7.63 -6.91 12.43
CA THR A 93 -8.02 -8.20 11.81
C THR A 93 -8.65 -7.99 10.44
N THR A 94 -9.45 -6.92 10.32
CA THR A 94 -10.22 -6.56 9.13
C THR A 94 -10.14 -5.06 8.90
N ILE A 95 -10.16 -4.63 7.64
CA ILE A 95 -10.19 -3.22 7.26
C ILE A 95 -11.63 -2.72 7.37
N ARG A 96 -11.87 -1.77 8.27
CA ARG A 96 -13.18 -1.16 8.47
C ARG A 96 -13.24 0.20 7.77
N LYS A 97 -14.30 0.47 7.03
CA LYS A 97 -14.46 1.69 6.21
C LYS A 97 -14.38 3.01 6.99
N ASP A 98 -14.79 3.00 8.25
CA ASP A 98 -14.86 4.18 9.11
C ASP A 98 -13.49 4.69 9.55
N TYR A 99 -12.53 3.78 9.74
CA TYR A 99 -11.20 4.15 10.22
C TYR A 99 -10.23 4.55 9.11
N TRP A 100 -10.44 4.04 7.89
CA TRP A 100 -9.53 4.25 6.77
C TRP A 100 -10.02 5.40 5.91
N ARG A 101 -9.23 6.46 5.84
CA ARG A 101 -9.50 7.64 5.02
C ARG A 101 -8.39 7.82 4.00
N PRO A 102 -8.69 8.35 2.80
CA PRO A 102 -7.61 8.79 1.94
C PRO A 102 -6.85 9.94 2.61
N MET A 103 -5.54 10.01 2.35
CA MET A 103 -4.63 11.03 2.87
C MET A 103 -4.09 11.86 1.71
N ALA A 104 -3.59 11.17 0.68
CA ALA A 104 -3.03 11.80 -0.50
C ALA A 104 -3.27 10.95 -1.76
N LEU A 105 -3.27 11.61 -2.91
CA LEU A 105 -3.20 10.99 -4.23
C LEU A 105 -1.96 11.54 -4.94
N ILE A 106 -1.06 10.66 -5.37
CA ILE A 106 0.06 11.00 -6.23
C ILE A 106 -0.34 10.67 -7.65
N LYS A 107 -0.33 11.68 -8.53
CA LYS A 107 -0.62 11.55 -9.96
C LYS A 107 0.63 11.90 -10.75
N PHE A 108 0.98 11.03 -11.69
CA PHE A 108 2.02 11.27 -12.69
C PHE A 108 1.39 11.71 -14.02
N ALA A 109 2.22 12.21 -14.94
CA ALA A 109 1.81 12.48 -16.31
C ALA A 109 1.24 11.22 -17.00
N ASP A 110 0.33 11.42 -17.95
CA ASP A 110 -0.31 10.33 -18.67
C ASP A 110 0.73 9.52 -19.46
N GLY A 111 0.64 8.18 -19.40
CA GLY A 111 1.63 7.27 -19.97
C GLY A 111 2.84 6.98 -19.08
N ALA A 112 3.02 7.67 -17.94
CA ALA A 112 4.13 7.45 -17.00
C ALA A 112 3.84 6.32 -15.98
N GLY A 113 2.98 5.35 -16.31
CA GLY A 113 2.58 4.28 -15.38
C GLY A 113 3.74 3.38 -14.91
N GLU A 114 4.83 3.26 -15.68
CA GLU A 114 6.04 2.58 -15.24
C GLU A 114 6.78 3.29 -14.10
N VAL A 115 6.84 4.63 -14.18
CA VAL A 115 7.48 5.47 -13.17
C VAL A 115 6.72 5.32 -11.85
N GLY A 116 5.39 5.46 -11.90
CA GLY A 116 4.57 5.31 -10.70
C GLY A 116 4.59 3.90 -10.10
N ARG A 117 4.74 2.83 -10.90
CA ARG A 117 4.99 1.48 -10.36
C ARG A 117 6.34 1.39 -9.62
N SER A 118 7.38 2.04 -10.15
CA SER A 118 8.69 2.10 -9.49
C SER A 118 8.62 2.88 -8.18
N VAL A 119 8.02 4.07 -8.20
CA VAL A 119 7.78 4.90 -7.01
C VAL A 119 6.98 4.15 -5.96
N PHE A 120 5.88 3.49 -6.35
CA PHE A 120 5.07 2.66 -5.46
C PHE A 120 5.89 1.56 -4.80
N HIS A 121 6.78 0.91 -5.55
CA HIS A 121 7.65 -0.12 -5.00
C HIS A 121 8.61 0.46 -3.96
N LYS A 122 9.21 1.62 -4.25
CA LYS A 122 10.11 2.33 -3.34
C LYS A 122 9.42 2.79 -2.07
N LEU A 123 8.24 3.41 -2.15
CA LEU A 123 7.46 3.79 -0.97
C LEU A 123 7.18 2.59 -0.05
N ARG A 124 6.91 1.42 -0.62
CA ARG A 124 6.70 0.19 0.17
C ARG A 124 7.99 -0.38 0.75
N GLU A 125 9.12 -0.24 0.07
CA GLU A 125 10.44 -0.59 0.60
C GLU A 125 10.79 0.31 1.80
N PHE A 126 10.66 1.63 1.66
CA PHE A 126 10.94 2.61 2.71
C PHE A 126 10.09 2.38 3.95
N ARG A 127 8.76 2.25 3.78
CA ARG A 127 7.86 1.92 4.91
C ARG A 127 8.30 0.65 5.64
N LYS A 128 8.61 -0.42 4.90
CA LYS A 128 9.04 -1.69 5.51
C LYS A 128 10.34 -1.52 6.29
N ARG A 129 11.25 -0.66 5.84
CA ARG A 129 12.49 -0.33 6.55
C ARG A 129 12.18 0.46 7.83
N HIS A 130 11.29 1.46 7.80
CA HIS A 130 10.89 2.20 9.01
C HIS A 130 10.29 1.32 10.10
N GLU A 131 9.54 0.28 9.72
CA GLU A 131 8.92 -0.63 10.68
C GLU A 131 9.89 -1.71 11.22
N LEU A 132 10.98 -2.04 10.50
CA LEU A 132 11.87 -3.15 10.84
C LEU A 132 13.30 -2.75 11.25
N GLU A 133 13.85 -1.72 10.62
CA GLU A 133 15.23 -1.25 10.77
C GLU A 133 15.28 0.09 11.53
N TRP A 134 14.58 0.17 12.66
CA TRP A 134 14.60 1.33 13.55
C TRP A 134 15.64 1.12 14.66
N GLU A 135 16.53 2.11 14.84
CA GLU A 135 17.66 2.00 15.78
C GLU A 135 17.57 2.95 16.98
N ASP A 136 16.48 3.70 17.09
CA ASP A 136 16.29 4.73 18.12
C ASP A 136 16.37 4.15 19.55
N PRO A 137 17.37 4.56 20.36
CA PRO A 137 17.56 4.06 21.72
C PRO A 137 16.37 4.39 22.63
N GLU A 138 15.66 5.51 22.42
CA GLU A 138 14.52 5.90 23.25
C GLU A 138 13.37 4.91 23.05
N VAL A 139 13.04 4.61 21.80
CA VAL A 139 12.01 3.64 21.42
C VAL A 139 12.34 2.22 21.91
N LYS A 140 13.63 1.86 21.95
CA LYS A 140 14.10 0.58 22.52
C LYS A 140 13.91 0.48 24.02
N GLN A 141 13.87 1.59 24.74
CA GLN A 141 13.65 1.62 26.20
C GLN A 141 12.16 1.63 26.58
N MET A 142 11.28 2.04 25.66
CA MET A 142 9.81 2.05 25.90
C MET A 142 9.24 0.64 26.16
N ASP A 143 8.08 0.58 26.82
CA ASP A 143 7.32 -0.67 26.96
C ASP A 143 6.96 -1.24 25.57
N LYS A 144 6.87 -2.58 25.48
CA LYS A 144 6.56 -3.28 24.22
C LYS A 144 5.25 -2.80 23.60
N LYS A 145 4.25 -2.46 24.42
CA LYS A 145 2.94 -2.01 23.92
C LYS A 145 3.00 -0.59 23.38
N GLU A 146 3.72 0.30 24.05
CA GLU A 146 3.91 1.69 23.63
C GLU A 146 4.77 1.76 22.37
N ARG A 147 5.88 1.01 22.35
CA ARG A 147 6.70 0.81 21.18
C ARG A 147 5.91 0.32 19.97
N GLY A 148 5.02 -0.66 20.17
CA GLY A 148 4.17 -1.15 19.09
C GLY A 148 3.17 -0.09 18.57
N LYS A 149 2.73 0.85 19.41
CA LYS A 149 1.92 2.00 18.98
C LYS A 149 2.76 3.03 18.22
N TRP A 150 3.98 3.29 18.68
CA TRP A 150 4.92 4.18 18.00
C TRP A 150 5.26 3.65 16.60
N LEU A 151 5.58 2.36 16.47
CA LEU A 151 5.84 1.72 15.18
C LEU A 151 4.65 1.72 14.22
N ASN A 152 3.45 1.85 14.75
CA ASN A 152 2.24 1.95 13.95
C ASN A 152 2.04 3.37 13.39
N ASP A 153 2.54 4.40 14.08
CA ASP A 153 2.43 5.78 13.65
C ASP A 153 3.44 6.06 12.53
N GLN A 154 3.01 5.78 11.30
CA GLN A 154 3.83 5.91 10.10
C GLN A 154 3.41 7.11 9.24
N LYS A 155 2.54 7.99 9.76
CA LYS A 155 2.01 9.13 8.98
C LYS A 155 3.13 10.08 8.58
N GLY A 156 3.88 10.60 9.56
CA GLY A 156 4.99 11.52 9.30
C GLY A 156 6.08 10.89 8.42
N ASN A 157 6.49 9.65 8.76
CA ASN A 157 7.46 8.90 7.97
C ASN A 157 7.04 8.71 6.51
N THR A 158 5.76 8.45 6.25
CA THR A 158 5.25 8.29 4.88
C THR A 158 5.36 9.58 4.09
N VAL A 159 5.07 10.74 4.69
CA VAL A 159 5.18 12.03 3.99
C VAL A 159 6.65 12.33 3.67
N ALA A 160 7.55 12.09 4.62
CA ALA A 160 8.98 12.20 4.40
C ALA A 160 9.48 11.23 3.30
N ASP A 161 9.00 9.99 3.29
CA ASP A 161 9.30 9.01 2.24
C ASP A 161 8.77 9.46 0.87
N MET A 162 7.59 10.09 0.81
CA MET A 162 7.04 10.64 -0.42
C MET A 162 7.94 11.73 -0.98
N ALA A 163 8.37 12.69 -0.16
CA ALA A 163 9.31 13.72 -0.58
C ALA A 163 10.65 13.12 -1.06
N ALA A 164 11.21 12.19 -0.29
CA ALA A 164 12.48 11.54 -0.63
C ALA A 164 12.40 10.74 -1.94
N VAL A 165 11.37 9.90 -2.11
CA VAL A 165 11.21 9.06 -3.32
C VAL A 165 10.89 9.92 -4.54
N LEU A 166 10.07 10.96 -4.40
CA LEU A 166 9.78 11.89 -5.50
C LEU A 166 10.99 12.77 -5.86
N GLY A 167 11.90 12.97 -4.91
CA GLY A 167 13.22 13.58 -5.13
C GLY A 167 14.27 12.60 -5.68
N GLY A 168 13.88 11.39 -6.05
CA GLY A 168 14.78 10.43 -6.70
C GLY A 168 15.53 9.49 -5.76
N ALA A 169 15.18 9.45 -4.46
CA ALA A 169 15.76 8.50 -3.53
C ALA A 169 15.40 7.04 -3.88
N GLY A 170 16.30 6.12 -3.52
CA GLY A 170 16.16 4.69 -3.76
C GLY A 170 16.86 4.23 -5.03
N LYS A 171 17.76 3.24 -4.90
CA LYS A 171 18.49 2.68 -6.04
C LYS A 171 17.52 2.09 -7.07
N GLY A 172 17.68 2.50 -8.34
CA GLY A 172 16.85 2.06 -9.46
C GLY A 172 15.47 2.71 -9.51
N ASN A 173 15.28 3.84 -8.83
CA ASN A 173 14.06 4.64 -8.99
C ASN A 173 13.97 5.18 -10.42
N LYS A 174 12.83 4.96 -11.08
CA LYS A 174 12.59 5.34 -12.48
C LYS A 174 12.07 6.78 -12.64
N ILE A 175 12.03 7.56 -11.55
CA ILE A 175 11.62 8.96 -11.61
C ILE A 175 12.66 9.87 -12.30
N TRP A 176 13.91 9.41 -12.33
CA TRP A 176 14.97 10.02 -13.12
C TRP A 176 14.69 9.78 -14.61
N ILE A 177 14.58 10.87 -15.37
CA ILE A 177 14.48 10.82 -16.82
C ILE A 177 15.88 10.47 -17.35
N SER A 178 15.99 9.37 -18.10
CA SER A 178 17.24 9.08 -18.82
C SER A 178 17.39 10.04 -20.00
N GLU A 179 18.62 10.39 -20.36
CA GLU A 179 18.92 11.27 -21.51
C GLU A 179 18.21 10.79 -22.80
N GLU A 180 18.12 9.48 -23.01
CA GLU A 180 17.39 8.85 -24.13
C GLU A 180 15.88 9.17 -24.14
N ALA A 181 15.26 9.26 -22.97
CA ALA A 181 13.85 9.61 -22.84
C ALA A 181 13.63 11.12 -23.04
N GLU A 182 14.61 11.94 -22.62
CA GLU A 182 14.61 13.38 -22.90
C GLU A 182 14.72 13.67 -24.40
N GLU A 183 15.60 12.97 -25.12
CA GLU A 183 15.73 13.09 -26.57
C GLU A 183 14.44 12.68 -27.30
N LYS A 184 13.77 11.60 -26.84
CA LYS A 184 12.45 11.21 -27.38
C LYS A 184 11.37 12.25 -27.10
N ALA A 185 11.36 12.86 -25.91
CA ALA A 185 10.40 13.92 -25.57
C ALA A 185 10.65 15.21 -26.35
N LYS A 186 11.91 15.53 -26.69
CA LYS A 186 12.26 16.64 -27.58
C LYS A 186 11.88 16.34 -29.04
N GLY A 187 12.08 15.11 -29.50
CA GLY A 187 11.75 14.67 -30.87
C GLY A 187 10.25 14.52 -31.15
N LEU A 188 9.40 14.44 -30.12
CA LEU A 188 7.95 14.29 -30.24
C LEU A 188 7.17 15.60 -30.00
N ARG A 189 7.83 16.76 -29.95
CA ARG A 189 7.14 18.06 -30.00
C ARG A 189 6.70 18.28 -31.45
N PRO A 190 5.40 18.39 -31.75
CA PRO A 190 4.95 18.67 -33.12
C PRO A 190 5.46 20.04 -33.56
N ALA A 191 5.86 20.11 -34.83
CA ALA A 191 6.45 21.24 -35.53
C ALA A 191 5.51 22.43 -35.76
N ASP A 192 4.72 22.82 -34.75
CA ASP A 192 3.79 23.95 -34.80
C ASP A 192 4.11 24.98 -33.71
N GLU A 193 5.39 25.37 -33.62
CA GLU A 193 5.83 26.52 -32.81
C GLU A 193 5.34 27.85 -33.44
N SER A 194 4.90 27.83 -34.70
CA SER A 194 4.39 28.99 -35.44
C SER A 194 2.96 29.42 -35.08
N VAL A 195 2.18 28.59 -34.39
CA VAL A 195 0.78 28.91 -34.02
C VAL A 195 0.69 29.64 -32.67
N ILE A 196 1.67 29.46 -31.78
CA ILE A 196 1.69 30.11 -30.45
C ILE A 196 2.20 31.56 -30.54
N GLU A 197 3.06 31.87 -31.51
CA GLU A 197 3.59 33.22 -31.71
C GLU A 197 2.53 34.20 -32.22
N GLN A 198 1.57 33.75 -33.02
CA GLN A 198 0.50 34.61 -33.56
C GLN A 198 -0.57 35.02 -32.53
N VAL A 199 -0.59 34.40 -31.35
CA VAL A 199 -1.55 34.70 -30.27
C VAL A 199 -0.96 35.73 -29.27
N LYS A 200 0.36 35.92 -29.24
CA LYS A 200 1.03 36.86 -28.31
C LYS A 200 0.87 38.34 -28.71
N ASP A 201 0.64 38.63 -29.99
CA ASP A 201 0.49 40.01 -30.49
C ASP A 201 -0.89 40.64 -30.24
N LYS A 202 -1.83 39.95 -29.59
CA LYS A 202 -3.20 40.46 -29.34
C LYS A 202 -3.59 40.75 -27.89
N VAL A 203 -2.66 40.70 -26.92
CA VAL A 203 -3.02 40.90 -25.49
C VAL A 203 -2.14 41.95 -24.76
N VAL A 204 -1.47 42.86 -25.48
CA VAL A 204 -0.50 43.81 -24.88
C VAL A 204 -1.10 45.16 -24.44
N ASP A 205 -2.43 45.36 -24.49
CA ASP A 205 -3.02 46.69 -24.21
C ASP A 205 -3.72 46.85 -22.85
N THR A 206 -3.57 45.93 -21.88
CA THR A 206 -4.25 46.12 -20.59
C THR A 206 -3.52 45.51 -19.40
N ALA A 207 -2.47 46.19 -18.92
CA ALA A 207 -2.20 46.39 -17.48
C ALA A 207 -0.82 47.04 -17.29
N LYS A 208 -0.80 48.37 -17.24
CA LYS A 208 0.27 49.11 -16.56
C LYS A 208 -0.13 49.33 -15.10
N LYS A 209 0.89 49.21 -14.23
CA LYS A 209 1.05 49.83 -12.90
C LYS A 209 0.60 48.96 -11.71
N VAL A 210 1.55 48.46 -10.91
CA VAL A 210 2.01 49.05 -9.64
C VAL A 210 3.33 48.37 -9.23
N VAL A 211 4.32 49.19 -8.84
CA VAL A 211 5.62 48.83 -8.25
C VAL A 211 5.63 49.37 -6.81
N VAL A 212 6.03 48.56 -5.81
CA VAL A 212 6.79 48.99 -4.61
C VAL A 212 7.60 47.78 -4.06
N PRO A 213 8.89 47.94 -3.68
CA PRO A 213 9.78 46.89 -3.18
C PRO A 213 10.04 46.98 -1.65
N ILE A 214 10.27 45.85 -0.95
CA ILE A 214 10.76 45.83 0.44
C ILE A 214 11.69 44.61 0.71
N THR A 215 13.00 44.93 0.77
CA THR A 215 14.11 44.54 1.67
C THR A 215 14.40 43.12 2.19
N GLU A 216 15.71 42.89 2.26
CA GLU A 216 16.53 41.76 2.72
C GLU A 216 16.54 41.49 4.24
N GLY A 217 16.96 40.27 4.61
CA GLY A 217 17.46 39.84 5.94
C GLY A 217 17.59 38.30 5.95
N GLU A 218 18.79 37.72 5.78
CA GLU A 218 19.70 37.21 6.84
C GLU A 218 19.00 36.27 7.86
N THR A 219 19.46 35.07 8.26
CA THR A 219 20.62 34.20 8.03
C THR A 219 20.24 32.88 8.73
N ALA A 220 20.48 31.70 8.19
CA ALA A 220 20.55 30.49 9.03
C ALA A 220 21.31 29.33 8.40
N GLU A 221 22.21 28.81 9.22
CA GLU A 221 23.28 27.86 8.99
C GLU A 221 22.88 26.49 8.42
N LYS A 222 23.78 26.06 7.54
CA LYS A 222 23.95 24.76 6.91
C LYS A 222 24.26 23.69 7.96
N LYS A 223 23.51 22.58 7.99
CA LYS A 223 24.02 21.29 8.48
C LYS A 223 23.78 20.20 7.45
N GLU A 224 24.87 19.49 7.19
CA GLU A 224 25.09 18.56 6.11
C GLU A 224 24.55 17.16 6.47
N GLY A 225 23.74 16.62 5.57
CA GLY A 225 23.29 15.23 5.56
C GLY A 225 23.18 14.77 4.12
N ALA A 226 24.33 14.46 3.53
CA ALA A 226 24.53 14.20 2.11
C ALA A 226 23.71 13.02 1.58
N VAL A 227 22.83 13.28 0.61
CA VAL A 227 22.51 12.33 -0.46
C VAL A 227 22.75 13.07 -1.77
N SER A 228 23.78 12.66 -2.49
CA SER A 228 24.26 13.23 -3.76
C SER A 228 23.08 13.53 -4.72
N ALA A 229 22.76 14.81 -4.85
CA ALA A 229 21.94 15.34 -5.92
C ALA A 229 22.72 15.09 -7.22
N LYS A 230 22.29 14.09 -7.99
CA LYS A 230 22.56 14.10 -9.41
C LYS A 230 21.60 15.13 -9.97
N ASP A 231 22.11 16.19 -10.60
CA ASP A 231 21.29 17.19 -11.29
C ASP A 231 20.72 16.58 -12.59
N GLY A 232 19.96 15.49 -12.46
CA GLY A 232 19.22 14.86 -13.53
C GLY A 232 17.79 15.42 -13.58
N LEU A 233 17.20 15.47 -14.76
CA LEU A 233 15.80 15.88 -14.92
C LEU A 233 14.88 14.83 -14.27
N LEU A 234 13.96 15.25 -13.42
CA LEU A 234 12.98 14.37 -12.78
C LEU A 234 11.62 14.46 -13.48
N HIS A 235 10.87 13.37 -13.49
CA HIS A 235 9.48 13.40 -13.90
C HIS A 235 8.65 14.28 -12.95
N GLU A 236 7.76 15.08 -13.54
CA GLU A 236 6.79 15.88 -12.80
C GLU A 236 5.75 14.99 -12.10
N ALA A 237 5.40 15.36 -10.88
CA ALA A 237 4.38 14.68 -10.10
C ALA A 237 3.48 15.70 -9.41
N THR A 238 2.19 15.39 -9.36
CA THR A 238 1.19 16.19 -8.64
C THR A 238 0.69 15.40 -7.44
N VAL A 239 0.81 15.98 -6.25
CA VAL A 239 0.31 15.40 -5.01
C VAL A 239 -0.92 16.18 -4.58
N TYR A 240 -2.06 15.49 -4.57
CA TYR A 240 -3.32 15.99 -4.05
C TYR A 240 -3.44 15.59 -2.59
N TRP A 241 -3.69 16.57 -1.72
CA TRP A 241 -3.83 16.36 -0.28
C TRP A 241 -5.28 16.48 0.16
N VAL A 242 -5.69 15.64 1.13
CA VAL A 242 -6.96 15.85 1.84
C VAL A 242 -6.83 17.01 2.85
N ASN A 243 -5.66 17.11 3.49
CA ASN A 243 -5.35 18.14 4.46
C ASN A 243 -3.98 18.73 4.09
N GLU A 244 -3.92 20.04 3.88
CA GLU A 244 -2.69 20.72 3.46
C GLU A 244 -1.58 20.60 4.51
N LEU A 245 -1.93 20.64 5.80
CA LEU A 245 -0.97 20.51 6.91
C LEU A 245 -0.24 19.16 6.93
N ASP A 246 -0.78 18.16 6.22
CA ASP A 246 -0.10 16.87 6.11
C ASP A 246 1.15 16.96 5.19
N ALA A 247 1.31 18.01 4.38
CA ALA A 247 2.50 18.23 3.56
C ALA A 247 3.73 18.68 4.40
N ASP A 248 3.49 19.33 5.54
CA ASP A 248 4.54 19.92 6.40
C ASP A 248 5.33 18.89 7.21
N PHE A 249 4.92 17.62 7.19
CA PHE A 249 5.69 16.54 7.81
C PHE A 249 7.03 16.28 7.10
N ALA A 250 7.19 16.71 5.85
CA ALA A 250 8.47 16.69 5.15
C ALA A 250 9.18 18.03 5.31
N GLU A 251 10.47 18.01 5.66
CA GLU A 251 11.27 19.23 5.85
C GLU A 251 11.42 20.05 4.56
N SER A 252 11.51 19.38 3.41
CA SER A 252 11.58 20.02 2.10
C SER A 252 11.00 19.13 1.02
N TRP A 253 10.46 19.76 -0.03
CA TRP A 253 9.93 19.10 -1.20
C TRP A 253 10.79 19.41 -2.43
N PRO A 254 10.98 18.42 -3.34
CA PRO A 254 11.73 18.65 -4.56
C PRO A 254 10.91 19.48 -5.55
N ALA A 255 11.57 20.30 -6.37
CA ALA A 255 10.93 21.30 -7.23
C ALA A 255 10.04 20.71 -8.35
N ASN A 256 10.17 19.41 -8.65
CA ASN A 256 9.34 18.70 -9.64
C ASN A 256 7.94 18.33 -9.11
N VAL A 257 7.69 18.53 -7.81
CA VAL A 257 6.43 18.17 -7.17
C VAL A 257 5.53 19.38 -7.04
N THR A 258 4.30 19.24 -7.51
CA THR A 258 3.23 20.24 -7.34
C THR A 258 2.24 19.76 -6.29
N HIS A 259 1.81 20.66 -5.41
CA HIS A 259 0.84 20.37 -4.36
C HIS A 259 -0.50 21.01 -4.69
N ILE A 260 -1.58 20.24 -4.55
CA ILE A 260 -2.96 20.70 -4.77
C ILE A 260 -3.82 20.28 -3.58
N GLU A 261 -4.60 21.21 -3.06
CA GLU A 261 -5.59 20.93 -2.03
C GLU A 261 -6.85 20.30 -2.64
N GLY A 262 -7.40 19.30 -1.93
CA GLY A 262 -8.63 18.64 -2.32
C GLY A 262 -8.34 17.38 -3.13
N LEU A 263 -8.78 16.24 -2.59
CA LEU A 263 -8.86 15.03 -3.40
C LEU A 263 -10.00 15.19 -4.41
N ASP A 264 -9.74 14.81 -5.66
CA ASP A 264 -10.77 14.62 -6.68
C ASP A 264 -11.95 13.85 -6.06
N GLY A 265 -13.09 14.53 -5.90
CA GLY A 265 -14.21 14.16 -5.02
C GLY A 265 -14.76 12.75 -5.24
N THR A 266 -14.41 12.15 -6.39
CA THR A 266 -14.75 10.79 -6.73
C THR A 266 -14.15 9.74 -5.77
N ILE A 267 -13.03 10.00 -5.06
CA ILE A 267 -12.31 9.02 -4.17
C ILE A 267 -13.13 8.57 -2.98
N VAL A 268 -13.94 9.46 -2.41
CA VAL A 268 -14.79 9.14 -1.26
C VAL A 268 -15.95 8.24 -1.70
N GLU A 269 -16.62 8.58 -2.81
CA GLU A 269 -17.79 7.87 -3.32
C GLU A 269 -17.48 6.43 -3.81
N ALA A 270 -16.34 6.22 -4.48
CA ALA A 270 -16.02 4.89 -5.03
C ALA A 270 -15.76 3.82 -3.96
N VAL A 271 -15.35 4.21 -2.75
CA VAL A 271 -15.22 3.29 -1.60
C VAL A 271 -16.60 2.83 -1.11
N GLU A 272 -17.62 3.66 -1.29
CA GLU A 272 -19.00 3.35 -0.88
C GLU A 272 -19.66 2.35 -1.84
N ASP A 273 -19.46 2.51 -3.15
CA ASP A 273 -20.13 1.69 -4.18
C ASP A 273 -19.69 0.21 -4.24
N GLU A 274 -18.39 -0.07 -4.10
CA GLU A 274 -17.89 -1.46 -4.17
C GLU A 274 -18.23 -2.29 -2.91
N VAL A 275 -18.34 -1.63 -1.75
CA VAL A 275 -18.74 -2.29 -0.50
C VAL A 275 -20.23 -2.57 -0.48
N ALA A 276 -21.06 -1.67 -1.01
CA ALA A 276 -22.47 -1.94 -1.26
C ALA A 276 -22.62 -3.22 -2.11
N ARG A 277 -21.93 -3.27 -3.26
CA ARG A 277 -21.95 -4.44 -4.17
C ARG A 277 -21.48 -5.74 -3.52
N LYS A 278 -20.51 -5.68 -2.60
CA LYS A 278 -19.97 -6.89 -1.93
C LYS A 278 -20.79 -7.32 -0.71
N SER A 279 -21.51 -6.40 -0.08
CA SER A 279 -22.48 -6.72 1.00
C SER A 279 -23.81 -7.25 0.49
N THR A 280 -24.15 -7.00 -0.79
CA THR A 280 -25.39 -7.46 -1.44
C THR A 280 -25.22 -8.73 -2.28
N ALA A 281 -24.04 -9.36 -2.31
CA ALA A 281 -23.86 -10.63 -3.00
C ALA A 281 -24.60 -11.73 -2.21
N PRO A 282 -25.65 -12.36 -2.78
CA PRO A 282 -26.49 -13.28 -2.03
C PRO A 282 -25.75 -14.60 -1.78
N GLU A 283 -25.72 -14.98 -0.52
CA GLU A 283 -25.36 -16.29 0.01
C GLU A 283 -26.37 -17.35 -0.50
N LYS A 284 -26.27 -17.72 -1.78
CA LYS A 284 -27.05 -18.79 -2.39
C LYS A 284 -26.12 -19.83 -3.02
N GLU A 285 -25.30 -20.49 -2.21
CA GLU A 285 -24.62 -21.72 -2.66
C GLU A 285 -24.14 -22.64 -1.52
N GLN A 286 -24.77 -22.57 -0.34
CA GLN A 286 -24.48 -23.52 0.75
C GLN A 286 -25.72 -24.19 1.38
N ALA A 287 -26.94 -23.86 0.95
CA ALA A 287 -28.16 -24.45 1.49
C ALA A 287 -28.72 -25.64 0.68
N THR A 288 -28.13 -25.99 -0.47
CA THR A 288 -28.64 -27.10 -1.32
C THR A 288 -27.97 -28.45 -1.08
N ALA A 289 -27.00 -28.55 -0.17
CA ALA A 289 -26.28 -29.81 0.08
C ALA A 289 -26.75 -30.60 1.32
N GLU A 290 -27.64 -30.06 2.16
CA GLU A 290 -28.14 -30.75 3.36
C GLU A 290 -29.54 -31.37 3.21
N ALA A 291 -30.23 -31.16 2.08
CA ALA A 291 -31.56 -31.72 1.83
C ALA A 291 -31.56 -33.08 1.10
N GLU A 292 -30.41 -33.58 0.64
CA GLU A 292 -30.32 -34.83 -0.17
C GLU A 292 -29.63 -36.00 0.58
N ALA A 293 -29.46 -35.88 1.89
CA ALA A 293 -28.94 -36.95 2.76
C ALA A 293 -30.01 -37.53 3.71
N THR A 294 -31.29 -37.19 3.50
CA THR A 294 -32.41 -37.73 4.28
C THR A 294 -33.63 -37.94 3.39
N ALA A 295 -33.45 -38.80 2.38
CA ALA A 295 -34.54 -39.46 1.66
C ALA A 295 -34.09 -40.87 1.28
#